data_AF-A0AAD6P481-F1
#
_entry.id   AF-A0AAD6P481-F1
#
_cell.length_a   1.000
_cell.length_b   1.000
_cell.length_c   1.000
_cell.angle_alpha   90.00
_cell.angle_beta   90.00
_cell.angle_gamma   90.00
#
_symmetry.space_group_name_H-M   'P 1'
#
loop_
_entity.id
_entity.type
_entity.pdbx_description
1 polymer ?
#
loop_
_entity_poly.entity_id
_entity_poly.type
_entity_poly.pdbx_seq_one_letter_code
_entity_poly.pdbx_strand_id
1 'polypeptide(L)'
;MEISFTSSLPPMKQPKPDAEKTFQQIGLLNAVEDTYGGVKVDVEESMDCNVYVHLLRASTTQWRKQGKKGVWIKLPIQLANLVEPTVKEGFRYHHAESDYLMLVQWIPETPDTLPANASHTVGIGAFVINDTGEVLGEDICKAAIREVKEETDIDTEFVEILAFRLEVSFSLKKRT
;
A
#
# COMPACT_ATOMS: atom_id res chain seq x y z
N MET A 1 -35.65 -54.25 -64.38
CA MET A 1 -36.25 -54.32 -63.03
C MET A 1 -35.10 -54.27 -62.04
N GLU A 2 -35.35 -53.71 -60.86
CA GLU A 2 -34.40 -53.27 -59.83
C GLU A 2 -33.94 -51.80 -59.96
N ILE A 3 -33.99 -51.14 -58.81
CA ILE A 3 -34.45 -49.76 -58.60
C ILE A 3 -33.34 -48.94 -57.95
N SER A 4 -33.33 -47.66 -58.28
CA SER A 4 -32.65 -46.49 -57.70
C SER A 4 -32.33 -46.54 -56.20
N PHE A 5 -31.23 -45.88 -55.80
CA PHE A 5 -31.23 -44.78 -54.81
C PHE A 5 -29.95 -43.93 -54.96
N THR A 6 -30.07 -42.73 -55.53
CA THR A 6 -29.04 -41.67 -55.42
C THR A 6 -29.42 -40.76 -54.27
N SER A 7 -28.69 -40.84 -53.16
CA SER A 7 -28.75 -39.90 -52.04
C SER A 7 -27.52 -39.01 -52.10
N SER A 8 -27.67 -37.80 -52.64
CA SER A 8 -26.66 -36.74 -52.55
C SER A 8 -26.90 -35.95 -51.28
N LEU A 9 -26.08 -36.22 -50.25
CA LEU A 9 -25.98 -35.38 -49.05
C LEU A 9 -25.31 -34.04 -49.40
N PRO A 10 -25.81 -32.89 -48.90
CA PRO A 10 -25.09 -31.63 -49.04
C PRO A 10 -23.79 -31.70 -48.22
N PRO A 11 -22.69 -31.06 -48.68
CA PRO A 11 -21.45 -31.07 -47.93
C PRO A 11 -21.68 -30.41 -46.57
N MET A 12 -21.38 -31.14 -45.49
CA MET A 12 -21.32 -30.56 -44.15
C MET A 12 -20.28 -29.44 -44.19
N LYS A 13 -20.74 -28.21 -44.02
CA LYS A 13 -19.87 -27.05 -43.87
C LYS A 13 -19.11 -27.26 -42.57
N GLN A 14 -17.83 -27.57 -42.67
CA GLN A 14 -16.96 -27.58 -41.50
C GLN A 14 -17.10 -26.23 -40.80
N PRO A 15 -17.29 -26.18 -39.47
CA PRO A 15 -17.29 -24.91 -38.78
C PRO A 15 -15.94 -24.23 -39.08
N LYS A 16 -16.02 -22.98 -39.58
CA LYS A 16 -14.85 -22.12 -39.68
C LYS A 16 -14.20 -22.09 -38.29
N PRO A 17 -12.87 -22.17 -38.17
CA PRO A 17 -12.25 -21.77 -36.92
C PRO A 17 -12.59 -20.30 -36.74
N ASP A 18 -13.52 -20.03 -35.82
CA ASP A 18 -13.81 -18.67 -35.40
C ASP A 18 -12.51 -18.05 -34.94
N ALA A 19 -12.30 -16.84 -35.46
CA ALA A 19 -11.14 -16.02 -35.25
C ALA A 19 -10.84 -15.85 -33.77
N GLU A 20 -9.53 -15.81 -33.49
CA GLU A 20 -8.94 -15.16 -32.32
C GLU A 20 -9.31 -15.74 -30.95
N LYS A 21 -8.67 -16.86 -30.60
CA LYS A 21 -8.05 -16.92 -29.27
C LYS A 21 -6.76 -16.11 -29.31
N THR A 22 -6.91 -14.79 -29.28
CA THR A 22 -5.84 -13.92 -28.81
C THR A 22 -5.62 -14.31 -27.37
N PHE A 23 -4.59 -15.12 -27.11
CA PHE A 23 -4.03 -15.20 -25.77
C PHE A 23 -3.58 -13.78 -25.46
N GLN A 24 -4.44 -13.01 -24.79
CA GLN A 24 -3.99 -11.82 -24.10
C GLN A 24 -2.95 -12.36 -23.13
N GLN A 25 -1.69 -12.15 -23.49
CA GLN A 25 -0.58 -12.25 -22.56
C GLN A 25 -1.03 -11.45 -21.36
N ILE A 26 -1.36 -12.15 -20.27
CA ILE A 26 -1.94 -11.52 -19.08
C ILE A 26 -0.87 -10.55 -18.61
N GLY A 27 -1.08 -9.26 -18.87
CA GLY A 27 -0.23 -8.23 -18.32
C GLY A 27 -0.25 -8.41 -16.82
N LEU A 28 0.93 -8.35 -16.20
CA LEU A 28 1.04 -8.26 -14.75
C LEU A 28 1.50 -6.85 -14.42
N LEU A 29 1.13 -6.39 -13.23
CA LEU A 29 1.67 -5.17 -12.70
C LEU A 29 3.16 -5.37 -12.44
N ASN A 30 3.97 -4.41 -12.88
CA ASN A 30 5.38 -4.36 -12.55
C ASN A 30 5.52 -4.12 -11.05
N ALA A 31 6.28 -4.99 -10.37
CA ALA A 31 6.47 -4.90 -8.94
C ALA A 31 7.92 -5.17 -8.56
N VAL A 32 8.36 -4.50 -7.49
CA VAL A 32 9.66 -4.70 -6.85
C VAL A 32 9.45 -5.47 -5.56
N GLU A 33 10.26 -6.50 -5.32
CA GLU A 33 10.18 -7.27 -4.07
C GLU A 33 10.80 -6.50 -2.90
N ASP A 34 10.17 -6.57 -1.73
CA ASP A 34 10.75 -6.07 -0.49
C ASP A 34 11.53 -7.16 0.27
N THR A 35 12.27 -6.75 1.30
CA THR A 35 13.10 -7.65 2.12
C THR A 35 12.30 -8.58 3.04
N TYR A 36 10.98 -8.41 3.15
CA TYR A 36 10.10 -9.13 4.08
C TYR A 36 9.18 -10.13 3.35
N GLY A 37 9.39 -10.32 2.04
CA GLY A 37 8.60 -11.21 1.19
C GLY A 37 7.29 -10.59 0.70
N GLY A 38 7.17 -9.26 0.74
CA GLY A 38 6.13 -8.50 0.06
C GLY A 38 6.58 -7.99 -1.31
N VAL A 39 5.69 -7.25 -1.95
CA VAL A 39 5.90 -6.63 -3.27
C VAL A 39 5.33 -5.22 -3.28
N LYS A 40 5.99 -4.32 -4.01
CA LYS A 40 5.58 -2.93 -4.18
C LYS A 40 5.35 -2.62 -5.64
N VAL A 41 4.19 -2.03 -5.94
CA VAL A 41 3.79 -1.53 -7.25
C VAL A 41 3.76 -0.01 -7.20
N ASP A 42 4.56 0.62 -8.04
CA ASP A 42 4.46 2.06 -8.28
C ASP A 42 3.69 2.26 -9.60
N VAL A 43 2.48 2.81 -9.53
CA VAL A 43 1.63 3.03 -10.72
C VAL A 43 1.92 4.40 -11.29
N GLU A 44 2.62 4.44 -12.42
CA GLU A 44 3.08 5.69 -13.03
C GLU A 44 2.21 6.13 -14.21
N GLU A 45 1.66 5.17 -14.95
CA GLU A 45 0.90 5.44 -16.18
C GLU A 45 -0.61 5.43 -15.93
N SER A 46 -1.31 6.35 -16.60
CA SER A 46 -2.77 6.36 -16.60
C SER A 46 -3.33 5.14 -17.32
N MET A 47 -4.31 4.49 -16.73
CA MET A 47 -4.97 3.33 -17.33
C MET A 47 -6.47 3.29 -17.00
N ASP A 48 -7.24 2.61 -17.85
CA ASP A 48 -8.65 2.36 -17.60
C ASP A 48 -8.85 1.52 -16.33
N CYS A 49 -9.88 1.84 -15.55
CA CYS A 49 -10.14 1.18 -14.27
C CYS A 49 -10.39 -0.32 -14.43
N ASN A 50 -11.06 -0.77 -15.49
CA ASN A 50 -11.34 -2.20 -15.69
C ASN A 50 -10.06 -2.94 -16.06
N VAL A 51 -9.25 -2.34 -16.95
CA VAL A 51 -7.93 -2.89 -17.30
C VAL A 51 -7.07 -3.03 -16.04
N TYR A 52 -6.97 -1.97 -15.24
CA TYR A 52 -6.25 -2.00 -13.97
C TYR A 52 -6.73 -3.12 -13.03
N VAL A 53 -8.04 -3.25 -12.83
CA VAL A 53 -8.61 -4.29 -11.96
C VAL A 53 -8.27 -5.70 -12.47
N HIS A 54 -8.31 -5.93 -13.78
CA HIS A 54 -7.90 -7.21 -14.36
C HIS A 54 -6.43 -7.51 -14.11
N LEU A 55 -5.54 -6.53 -14.31
CA LEU A 55 -4.10 -6.65 -14.04
C LEU A 55 -3.84 -6.90 -12.55
N LEU A 56 -4.52 -6.15 -11.66
CA LEU A 56 -4.38 -6.26 -10.22
C LEU A 56 -4.79 -7.65 -9.73
N ARG A 57 -5.96 -8.16 -10.15
CA ARG A 57 -6.43 -9.51 -9.80
C ARG A 57 -5.49 -10.61 -10.27
N ALA A 58 -5.00 -10.50 -11.51
CA ALA A 58 -4.04 -11.44 -12.06
C ALA A 58 -2.73 -11.44 -11.27
N SER A 59 -2.21 -10.25 -10.97
CA SER A 59 -0.95 -10.06 -10.25
C SER A 59 -1.05 -10.56 -8.81
N THR A 60 -2.10 -10.21 -8.07
CA THR A 60 -2.36 -10.70 -6.72
C THR A 60 -2.50 -12.23 -6.69
N THR A 61 -3.14 -12.82 -7.69
CA THR A 61 -3.22 -14.29 -7.81
C THR A 61 -1.85 -14.92 -8.01
N GLN A 62 -0.99 -14.31 -8.82
CA GLN A 62 0.37 -14.78 -9.02
C GLN A 62 1.23 -14.62 -7.77
N TRP A 63 1.20 -13.46 -7.12
CA TRP A 63 1.95 -13.21 -5.89
C TRP A 63 1.54 -14.16 -4.76
N ARG A 64 0.24 -14.49 -4.66
CA ARG A 64 -0.26 -15.53 -3.75
C ARG A 64 0.39 -16.89 -4.02
N LYS A 65 0.47 -17.31 -5.30
CA LYS A 65 1.13 -18.58 -5.69
C LYS A 65 2.64 -18.58 -5.41
N GLN A 66 3.27 -17.41 -5.50
CA GLN A 66 4.68 -17.21 -5.19
C GLN A 66 4.97 -17.12 -3.68
N GLY A 67 3.95 -17.19 -2.83
CA GLY A 67 4.11 -17.07 -1.38
C GLY A 67 4.44 -15.66 -0.90
N LYS A 68 4.13 -14.62 -1.70
CA LYS A 68 4.27 -13.23 -1.28
C LYS A 68 3.25 -12.88 -0.21
N LYS A 69 3.60 -11.93 0.64
CA LYS A 69 2.82 -11.55 1.82
C LYS A 69 2.08 -10.22 1.63
N GLY A 70 2.76 -9.10 1.86
CA GLY A 70 2.21 -7.76 1.70
C GLY A 70 2.30 -7.29 0.25
N VAL A 71 1.22 -6.73 -0.28
CA VAL A 71 1.22 -5.98 -1.53
C VAL A 71 1.02 -4.52 -1.23
N TRP A 72 1.94 -3.69 -1.69
CA TRP A 72 1.92 -2.24 -1.55
C TRP A 72 1.64 -1.62 -2.90
N ILE A 73 0.69 -0.69 -2.97
CA ILE A 73 0.35 0.04 -4.19
C ILE A 73 0.48 1.53 -3.91
N LYS A 74 1.42 2.17 -4.60
CA LYS A 74 1.56 3.62 -4.62
C LYS A 74 0.76 4.19 -5.78
N LEU A 75 -0.26 4.99 -5.48
CA LEU A 75 -1.06 5.71 -6.47
C LEU A 75 -0.79 7.21 -6.39
N PRO A 76 -0.19 7.83 -7.43
CA PRO A 76 -0.11 9.28 -7.54
C PRO A 76 -1.50 9.93 -7.51
N ILE A 77 -1.59 11.17 -7.05
CA ILE A 77 -2.85 11.92 -6.94
C ILE A 77 -3.58 12.06 -8.29
N GLN A 78 -2.86 12.07 -9.41
CA GLN A 78 -3.41 12.14 -10.76
C GLN A 78 -4.17 10.86 -11.14
N LEU A 79 -3.92 9.74 -10.46
CA LEU A 79 -4.55 8.45 -10.68
C LEU A 79 -5.59 8.12 -9.59
N ALA A 80 -6.19 9.15 -8.99
CA ALA A 80 -7.22 8.99 -7.96
C ALA A 80 -8.42 8.13 -8.41
N ASN A 81 -8.68 8.05 -9.73
CA ASN A 81 -9.70 7.17 -10.31
C ASN A 81 -9.45 5.68 -10.04
N LEU A 82 -8.20 5.29 -9.73
CA LEU A 82 -7.83 3.91 -9.40
C LEU A 82 -7.96 3.58 -7.92
N VAL A 83 -8.24 4.57 -7.04
CA VAL A 83 -8.33 4.35 -5.60
C VAL A 83 -9.52 3.47 -5.24
N GLU A 84 -10.74 3.85 -5.68
CA GLU A 84 -11.96 3.07 -5.44
C GLU A 84 -11.85 1.62 -5.93
N PRO A 85 -11.43 1.33 -7.18
CA PRO A 85 -11.29 -0.06 -7.61
C PRO A 85 -10.22 -0.81 -6.81
N THR A 86 -9.11 -0.18 -6.41
CA THR A 86 -8.09 -0.82 -5.56
C THR A 86 -8.67 -1.23 -4.21
N VAL A 87 -9.45 -0.36 -3.56
CA VAL A 87 -10.11 -0.66 -2.28
C VAL A 87 -11.12 -1.80 -2.42
N LYS A 88 -11.87 -1.86 -3.53
CA LYS A 88 -12.82 -2.96 -3.82
C LYS A 88 -12.12 -4.32 -3.97
N GLU A 89 -10.85 -4.35 -4.38
CA GLU A 89 -10.03 -5.57 -4.42
C GLU A 89 -9.44 -5.95 -3.05
N GLY A 90 -9.84 -5.26 -1.97
CA GLY A 90 -9.49 -5.61 -0.59
C GLY A 90 -8.23 -4.93 -0.06
N PHE A 91 -7.76 -3.89 -0.73
CA PHE A 91 -6.69 -3.04 -0.22
C PHE A 91 -7.23 -2.02 0.79
N ARG A 92 -6.44 -1.74 1.82
CA ARG A 92 -6.71 -0.71 2.82
C ARG A 92 -5.70 0.42 2.70
N TYR A 93 -6.10 1.64 3.09
CA TYR A 93 -5.15 2.75 3.18
C TYR A 93 -4.11 2.48 4.27
N HIS A 94 -2.86 2.83 3.99
CA HIS A 94 -1.77 2.75 4.97
C HIS A 94 -1.28 4.15 5.36
N HIS A 95 -0.91 4.98 4.39
CA HIS A 95 -0.55 6.38 4.58
C HIS A 95 -0.79 7.16 3.28
N ALA A 96 -0.76 8.49 3.37
CA ALA A 96 -0.83 9.38 2.22
C ALA A 96 0.23 10.47 2.39
N GLU A 97 0.82 10.86 1.28
CA GLU A 97 1.64 12.07 1.17
C GLU A 97 0.87 13.11 0.33
N SER A 98 1.44 14.30 0.19
CA SER A 98 0.80 15.38 -0.59
C SER A 98 0.52 15.02 -2.06
N ASP A 99 1.28 14.09 -2.63
CA ASP A 99 1.28 13.73 -4.05
C ASP A 99 0.90 12.27 -4.34
N TYR A 100 0.74 11.42 -3.33
CA TYR A 100 0.32 10.02 -3.52
C TYR A 100 -0.41 9.41 -2.32
N LEU A 101 -1.15 8.33 -2.59
CA LEU A 101 -1.75 7.45 -1.61
C LEU A 101 -1.06 6.08 -1.62
N MET A 102 -0.69 5.57 -0.45
CA MET A 102 -0.19 4.21 -0.28
C MET A 102 -1.29 3.29 0.23
N LEU A 103 -1.61 2.27 -0.55
CA LEU A 103 -2.54 1.21 -0.18
C LEU A 103 -1.80 -0.10 0.07
N VAL A 104 -2.35 -0.94 0.94
CA VAL A 104 -1.74 -2.22 1.28
C VAL A 104 -2.78 -3.34 1.39
N GLN A 105 -2.38 -4.56 1.04
CA GLN A 105 -3.14 -5.78 1.28
C GLN A 105 -2.21 -6.89 1.80
N TRP A 106 -2.62 -7.56 2.87
CA TRP A 106 -2.00 -8.81 3.32
C TRP A 106 -2.69 -9.98 2.61
N ILE A 107 -1.96 -10.69 1.75
CA ILE A 107 -2.51 -11.79 0.94
C ILE A 107 -2.66 -13.13 1.72
N PRO A 108 -1.73 -13.52 2.61
CA PRO A 108 -1.81 -14.80 3.31
C PRO A 108 -2.96 -14.89 4.29
N GLU A 109 -3.38 -16.12 4.61
CA GLU A 109 -4.34 -16.40 5.70
C GLU A 109 -3.70 -16.31 7.10
N THR A 110 -2.37 -16.18 7.17
CA THR A 110 -1.67 -15.97 8.43
C THR A 110 -2.00 -14.59 9.01
N PRO A 111 -1.84 -14.38 10.33
CA PRO A 111 -2.03 -13.06 10.93
C PRO A 111 -1.31 -11.96 10.14
N ASP A 112 -2.01 -10.85 9.95
CA ASP A 112 -1.44 -9.66 9.30
C ASP A 112 -0.30 -9.11 10.16
N THR A 113 0.91 -9.08 9.59
CA THR A 113 2.12 -8.56 10.26
C THR A 113 2.58 -7.23 9.66
N LEU A 114 1.78 -6.64 8.77
CA LEU A 114 2.05 -5.30 8.27
C LEU A 114 2.03 -4.32 9.44
N PRO A 115 2.98 -3.38 9.48
CA PRO A 115 2.90 -2.28 10.43
C PRO A 115 1.53 -1.63 10.39
N ALA A 116 0.94 -1.38 11.56
CA ALA A 116 -0.19 -0.46 11.63
C ALA A 116 0.30 0.92 11.15
N ASN A 117 -0.61 1.70 10.56
CA ASN A 117 -0.33 3.10 10.22
C ASN A 117 0.31 3.81 11.42
N ALA A 118 1.34 4.63 11.16
CA ALA A 118 2.00 5.42 12.19
C ALA A 118 0.98 6.41 12.77
N SER A 119 0.32 5.98 13.85
CA SER A 119 -0.75 6.70 14.54
C SER A 119 -0.22 7.54 15.69
N HIS A 120 1.07 7.37 16.02
CA HIS A 120 1.71 8.08 17.11
C HIS A 120 2.71 9.07 16.52
N THR A 121 2.38 10.35 16.63
CA THR A 121 3.40 11.38 16.71
C THR A 121 4.18 11.13 17.98
N VAL A 122 5.46 10.78 17.86
CA VAL A 122 6.36 10.81 19.00
C VAL A 122 6.69 12.28 19.24
N GLY A 123 5.92 12.90 20.14
CA GLY A 123 6.27 14.21 20.69
C GLY A 123 7.36 13.97 21.74
N ILE A 124 8.56 14.46 21.47
CA ILE A 124 9.63 14.48 22.47
C ILE A 124 9.60 15.86 23.11
N GLY A 125 9.13 15.92 24.35
CA GLY A 125 9.50 16.99 25.26
C GLY A 125 10.75 16.54 25.99
N ALA A 126 11.83 17.28 25.88
CA ALA A 126 12.99 17.08 26.73
C ALA A 126 13.43 18.45 27.28
N PHE A 127 14.17 18.45 28.38
CA PHE A 127 14.63 19.67 29.05
C PHE A 127 16.10 19.47 29.34
N VAL A 128 16.95 20.39 28.92
CA VAL A 128 18.36 20.05 28.76
C VAL A 128 19.25 21.24 29.09
N ILE A 129 19.83 21.40 30.28
CA ILE A 129 20.61 22.51 30.91
C ILE A 129 22.14 22.76 30.55
N ASN A 130 22.71 23.88 30.07
CA ASN A 130 24.16 24.16 29.91
C ASN A 130 24.49 25.63 30.02
N ASP A 131 25.74 25.93 30.26
CA ASP A 131 26.08 27.27 30.73
C ASP A 131 26.05 28.35 29.62
N THR A 132 25.65 28.03 28.37
CA THR A 132 25.82 28.91 27.17
C THR A 132 24.75 28.85 26.05
N GLY A 133 23.92 27.81 26.03
CA GLY A 133 22.63 27.55 25.37
C GLY A 133 22.35 27.98 23.95
N GLU A 134 22.73 27.10 23.05
CA GLU A 134 22.30 27.14 21.66
C GLU A 134 21.88 25.74 21.17
N VAL A 135 21.01 25.72 20.14
CA VAL A 135 20.60 24.53 19.38
C VAL A 135 20.14 24.91 17.99
N LEU A 136 20.27 23.99 17.02
CA LEU A 136 19.37 23.83 15.87
C LEU A 136 19.65 22.55 15.04
N GLY A 137 18.59 22.00 14.44
CA GLY A 137 18.55 20.85 13.52
C GLY A 137 18.61 19.51 14.27
N GLU A 138 17.47 18.94 14.64
CA GLU A 138 17.31 18.68 16.06
C GLU A 138 17.05 17.21 16.43
N ASP A 139 18.09 16.51 16.86
CA ASP A 139 18.04 15.30 17.69
C ASP A 139 17.02 15.47 18.85
N ILE A 140 16.43 14.40 19.40
CA ILE A 140 15.63 14.45 20.65
C ILE A 140 16.32 15.33 21.70
N CYS A 141 17.62 15.14 21.78
CA CYS A 141 18.52 15.82 22.69
C CYS A 141 18.56 17.31 22.42
N LYS A 142 18.54 17.69 21.15
CA LYS A 142 18.48 19.06 20.68
C LYS A 142 17.05 19.64 20.93
N ALA A 143 15.97 18.89 20.65
CA ALA A 143 14.56 19.36 20.68
C ALA A 143 14.20 19.87 22.04
N ALA A 144 14.71 19.10 22.98
CA ALA A 144 14.76 19.43 24.35
C ALA A 144 15.26 20.84 24.65
N ILE A 145 16.48 21.12 24.18
CA ILE A 145 17.26 22.31 24.48
C ILE A 145 16.51 23.54 23.99
N ARG A 146 15.91 23.42 22.79
CA ARG A 146 15.23 24.52 22.12
C ARG A 146 13.97 24.94 22.87
N GLU A 147 13.13 24.00 23.27
CA GLU A 147 11.89 24.30 23.98
C GLU A 147 12.16 25.01 25.32
N VAL A 148 13.15 24.55 26.10
CA VAL A 148 13.52 25.21 27.37
C VAL A 148 13.90 26.67 27.12
N LYS A 149 14.69 26.91 26.08
CA LYS A 149 15.14 28.24 25.72
C LYS A 149 13.98 29.13 25.28
N GLU A 150 13.07 28.64 24.43
CA GLU A 150 11.91 29.42 23.96
C GLU A 150 10.95 29.83 25.09
N GLU A 151 10.81 29.00 26.13
CA GLU A 151 9.79 29.19 27.16
C GLU A 151 10.33 29.84 28.44
N THR A 152 11.62 29.61 28.75
CA THR A 152 12.25 30.08 30.00
C THR A 152 13.43 31.03 29.78
N ASP A 153 13.93 31.13 28.55
CA ASP A 153 15.13 31.89 28.15
C ASP A 153 16.45 31.40 28.78
N ILE A 154 16.46 30.18 29.35
CA ILE A 154 17.64 29.56 29.96
C ILE A 154 18.40 28.71 28.94
N ASP A 155 19.72 28.66 29.10
CA ASP A 155 20.72 28.02 28.23
C ASP A 155 21.14 26.61 28.70
N THR A 156 21.52 25.66 27.81
CA THR A 156 20.95 24.29 27.87
C THR A 156 21.84 23.13 27.18
N GLU A 157 22.24 21.94 27.79
CA GLU A 157 23.04 20.74 27.26
C GLU A 157 22.59 19.36 27.77
N PHE A 158 22.62 18.36 26.86
CA PHE A 158 22.00 17.05 27.05
C PHE A 158 22.95 16.09 27.74
N VAL A 159 22.42 15.35 28.73
CA VAL A 159 23.17 14.34 29.47
C VAL A 159 22.65 12.95 29.14
N GLU A 160 21.39 12.63 29.48
CA GLU A 160 20.79 11.32 29.21
C GLU A 160 19.25 11.36 29.24
N ILE A 161 18.59 10.36 28.63
CA ILE A 161 17.14 10.17 28.74
C ILE A 161 16.85 9.33 29.98
N LEU A 162 16.17 9.93 30.96
CA LEU A 162 15.80 9.24 32.20
C LEU A 162 14.53 8.39 32.07
N ALA A 163 13.56 8.83 31.27
CA ALA A 163 12.32 8.11 31.02
C ALA A 163 11.65 8.56 29.72
N PHE A 164 10.86 7.68 29.11
CA PHE A 164 9.88 8.03 28.08
C PHE A 164 8.51 7.50 28.50
N ARG A 165 7.45 8.24 28.17
CA ARG A 165 6.07 7.82 28.43
C ARG A 165 5.27 7.89 27.15
N LEU A 166 4.58 6.79 26.85
CA LEU A 166 3.58 6.74 25.79
C LEU A 166 2.20 6.87 26.45
N GLU A 167 1.44 7.90 26.10
CA GLU A 167 0.05 8.01 26.53
C GLU A 167 -0.89 7.53 25.42
N VAL A 168 -1.78 6.61 25.79
CA VAL A 168 -2.91 6.19 24.98
C VAL A 168 -4.17 6.75 25.66
N SER A 169 -4.83 7.72 25.01
CA SER A 169 -6.02 8.34 25.56
C SER A 169 -7.25 7.43 25.39
N PHE A 170 -8.01 7.25 26.47
CA PHE A 170 -9.34 6.64 26.44
C PHE A 170 -10.39 7.62 26.94
N SER A 171 -11.53 7.68 26.26
CA SER A 171 -12.69 8.47 26.71
C SER A 171 -13.73 7.53 27.31
N LEU A 172 -14.03 7.71 28.60
CA LEU A 172 -15.13 7.00 29.28
C LEU A 172 -16.29 7.97 29.47
N LYS A 173 -17.44 7.66 28.90
CA LYS A 173 -18.70 8.35 29.21
C LYS A 173 -19.34 7.72 30.45
N LYS A 174 -19.65 8.55 31.44
CA LYS A 174 -20.48 8.15 32.59
C LYS A 174 -21.86 7.78 32.06
N ARG A 175 -22.31 6.55 32.33
CA ARG A 175 -23.72 6.18 32.18
C ARG A 175 -24.45 6.70 33.42
N THR A 176 -25.30 7.70 33.22
CA THR A 176 -26.42 8.04 34.12
C THR A 176 -27.69 7.48 33.51
#